data_AF-A0A1G1CPL4-F1
#
_entry.id   AF-A0A1G1CPL4-F1
#
_cell.length_a   1.000
_cell.length_b   1.000
_cell.length_c   1.000
_cell.angle_alpha   90.00
_cell.angle_beta   90.00
_cell.angle_gamma   90.00
#
_symmetry.space_group_name_H-M   'P 1'
#
loop_
_entity.id
_entity.type
_entity.pdbx_description
1 polymer ?
#
loop_
_entity_poly.entity_id
_entity_poly.type
_entity_poly.pdbx_seq_one_letter_code
_entity_poly.pdbx_strand_id
1 'polypeptide(L)' 'MIDLTLRCEDCGKEFVWSAEEQSFYQSKGLKQPQYCQICRGKYKAGSQDQFRGRTKQAADF' A
#
# COMPACT_ATOMS: atom_id res chain seq x y z
N MET A 1 -0.12 -17.36 -13.66
CA MET A 1 -1.03 -17.48 -12.49
C MET A 1 -2.30 -16.70 -12.80
N ILE A 2 -3.41 -16.94 -12.10
CA ILE A 2 -4.70 -16.28 -12.38
C ILE A 2 -4.92 -15.14 -11.36
N ASP A 3 -5.68 -14.11 -11.73
CA ASP A 3 -6.13 -13.10 -10.79
C ASP A 3 -7.10 -13.71 -9.77
N LEU A 4 -6.92 -13.34 -8.50
CA LEU A 4 -7.73 -13.83 -7.39
C LEU A 4 -8.26 -12.63 -6.61
N THR A 5 -9.57 -12.56 -6.38
CA THR A 5 -10.13 -11.55 -5.48
C THR A 5 -10.01 -12.03 -4.03
N LEU A 6 -9.34 -11.24 -3.20
CA LEU A 6 -9.15 -11.49 -1.77
C LEU A 6 -9.87 -10.42 -0.94
N ARG A 7 -10.29 -10.78 0.27
CA ARG A 7 -10.92 -9.86 1.22
C ARG A 7 -9.91 -9.39 2.26
N CYS A 8 -9.81 -8.09 2.46
CA CYS A 8 -8.97 -7.49 3.48
C CYS A 8 -9.53 -7.75 4.88
N GLU A 9 -8.70 -8.22 5.81
CA GLU A 9 -9.11 -8.48 7.20
C GLU A 9 -9.35 -7.19 8.00
N ASP A 10 -8.64 -6.11 7.67
CA ASP A 10 -8.70 -4.82 8.40
C ASP A 10 -9.88 -3.94 7.96
N CYS A 11 -10.09 -3.80 6.64
CA CYS A 11 -11.16 -2.93 6.10
C CYS A 11 -12.34 -3.69 5.48
N GLY A 12 -12.27 -5.02 5.39
CA GLY A 12 -13.32 -5.84 4.79
C GLY A 12 -13.49 -5.69 3.27
N LYS A 13 -12.68 -4.85 2.61
CA LYS A 13 -12.78 -4.61 1.16
C LYS A 13 -12.20 -5.76 0.36
N GLU A 14 -12.89 -6.09 -0.73
CA GLU A 14 -12.40 -7.01 -1.76
C GLU A 14 -11.35 -6.29 -2.62
N PHE A 15 -10.21 -6.93 -2.86
CA PHE A 15 -9.14 -6.44 -3.71
C PHE A 15 -8.65 -7.53 -4.64
N VAL A 16 -8.20 -7.13 -5.83
CA VAL A 16 -7.68 -8.06 -6.84
C VAL A 16 -6.22 -8.36 -6.53
N TRP A 17 -5.91 -9.62 -6.33
CA TRP A 17 -4.56 -10.17 -6.22
C TRP A 17 -4.15 -10.78 -7.55
N SER A 18 -3.53 -9.94 -8.39
CA SER A 18 -3.17 -10.27 -9.76
C SER A 18 -2.05 -11.32 -9.85
N ALA A 19 -1.99 -11.98 -11.00
CA ALA A 19 -0.95 -12.96 -11.32
C ALA A 19 0.49 -12.43 -11.19
N GLU A 20 0.69 -11.16 -11.58
CA GLU A 20 1.96 -10.46 -11.49
C GLU A 20 2.38 -10.28 -10.03
N GLU A 21 1.44 -9.88 -9.17
CA GLU A 21 1.68 -9.75 -7.73
C GLU A 21 2.00 -11.11 -7.10
N GLN A 22 1.31 -12.19 -7.48
CA GLN A 22 1.67 -13.53 -7.01
C GLN A 22 3.10 -13.92 -7.39
N SER A 23 3.49 -13.67 -8.65
CA SER A 23 4.83 -13.98 -9.14
C SER A 23 5.90 -13.16 -8.41
N PHE A 24 5.61 -11.89 -8.15
CA PHE A 24 6.49 -11.01 -7.38
C PHE A 24 6.67 -11.49 -5.93
N TYR A 25 5.57 -11.83 -5.26
CA TYR A 25 5.61 -12.33 -3.88
C TYR A 25 6.32 -13.68 -3.77
N GLN A 26 6.07 -14.60 -4.70
CA GLN A 26 6.77 -15.89 -4.76
C GLN A 26 8.27 -15.70 -4.98
N SER A 27 8.67 -14.82 -5.90
CA SER A 27 10.09 -14.53 -6.16
C SER A 27 10.79 -13.90 -4.95
N LYS A 28 10.05 -13.12 -4.15
CA LYS A 28 10.55 -12.55 -2.89
C LYS A 28 10.51 -13.51 -1.70
N GLY A 29 9.96 -14.73 -1.85
CA GLY A 29 9.75 -15.66 -0.74
C GLY A 29 8.71 -15.16 0.28
N LEU A 30 7.81 -14.27 -0.15
CA LEU A 30 6.77 -13.69 0.68
C LEU A 30 5.44 -14.42 0.51
N LYS A 31 4.66 -14.50 1.60
CA LYS A 31 3.32 -15.10 1.59
C LYS A 31 2.26 -14.11 1.10
N GLN A 32 1.09 -14.66 0.78
CA GLN A 32 -0.10 -13.93 0.34
C GLN A 32 -0.42 -12.73 1.25
N PRO A 33 -0.80 -11.58 0.69
CA PRO A 33 -1.16 -10.43 1.50
C PRO A 33 -2.52 -10.63 2.20
N GLN A 34 -2.56 -10.51 3.53
CA GLN A 34 -3.82 -10.52 4.31
C GLN A 34 -4.53 -9.15 4.37
N TYR A 35 -3.82 -8.10 3.99
CA TYR A 35 -4.31 -6.72 3.99
C TYR A 35 -4.17 -6.12 2.60
N CYS A 36 -5.16 -5.36 2.15
CA CYS A 36 -5.13 -4.72 0.84
C CYS A 36 -4.02 -3.65 0.75
N GLN A 37 -3.61 -3.35 -0.48
CA GLN A 37 -2.61 -2.31 -0.78
C GLN A 37 -2.94 -0.96 -0.15
N ILE A 38 -4.23 -0.62 -0.03
CA ILE A 38 -4.71 0.62 0.59
C ILE A 38 -4.35 0.66 2.08
N CYS A 39 -4.68 -0.41 2.84
CA CYS A 39 -4.39 -0.47 4.28
C CYS A 39 -2.88 -0.45 4.52
N ARG A 40 -2.10 -1.16 3.71
CA ARG A 40 -0.62 -1.13 3.79
C ARG A 40 -0.03 0.24 3.45
N GLY A 41 -0.58 0.91 2.45
CA GLY A 41 -0.17 2.24 2.02
C GLY A 41 -0.48 3.32 3.07
N LYS A 42 -1.61 3.22 3.78
CA LYS A 42 -1.99 4.15 4.85
C LYS A 42 -0.94 4.24 5.96
N TYR A 43 -0.34 3.12 6.36
CA TYR A 43 0.75 3.13 7.35
C TYR A 43 2.04 3.76 6.81
N LYS A 44 2.33 3.65 5.50
CA LYS A 44 3.48 4.32 4.88
C LYS A 44 3.27 5.81 4.63
N ALA A 45 2.06 6.23 4.31
CA ALA A 45 1.73 7.62 4.00
C ALA A 45 1.86 8.56 5.21
N GLY A 46 1.64 8.06 6.43
CA GLY A 46 1.83 8.84 7.66
C GLY A 46 3.29 9.28 7.89
N SER A 47 4.27 8.64 7.26
CA SER A 47 5.70 8.96 7.44
C SER A 47 6.26 9.90 6.37
N GLN A 48 5.56 10.12 5.26
CA GLN A 48 6.11 10.90 4.13
C GLN A 48 5.63 12.37 4.09
N ASP A 49 4.62 12.72 4.89
CA ASP A 49 4.13 14.10 4.99
C ASP A 49 5.08 15.04 5.78
N GLN A 50 5.95 14.48 6.62
CA GLN A 50 6.84 15.29 7.47
C GLN A 50 7.98 15.99 6.68
N PHE A 51 8.20 15.64 5.41
CA PHE A 51 9.26 16.24 4.58
C PHE A 51 8.77 17.37 3.66
N ARG A 52 7.45 17.53 3.44
CA ARG A 52 6.91 18.60 2.57
C ARG A 52 6.46 19.86 3.31
N GLY A 53 6.50 19.86 4.64
CA GLY A 53 6.12 21.01 5.47
C GLY A 53 7.21 22.09 5.68
N ARG A 54 8.42 21.96 5.09
CA ARG A 54 9.53 22.88 5.39
C ARG A 54 9.68 24.08 4.42
N THR A 55 8.93 24.15 3.32
CA THR A 55 9.15 25.19 2.28
C THR A 55 8.03 26.23 2.13
N LYS A 56 7.17 26.41 3.15
CA LYS A 56 6.15 27.47 3.12
C LYS A 56 6.07 28.20 4.44
N GLN A 57 7.09 28.99 4.76
CA GLN A 57 6.96 30.04 5.76
C GLN A 57 7.55 31.34 5.19
N ALA A 58 6.62 32.26 4.91
CA ALA A 58 6.80 33.71 4.82
C ALA A 58 7.70 34.25 3.68
N ALA A 59 7.09 34.40 2.50
CA ALA A 59 7.25 35.65 1.76
C ALA A 59 6.12 36.57 2.24
N ASP A 60 6.39 37.37 3.28
CA ASP A 60 5.53 38.43 3.78
C ASP A 60 6.44 39.63 4.12
N PHE A 61 6.31 40.67 3.29
CA PHE A 61 7.01 41.98 3.26
C PHE A 61 8.45 42.05 2.69
#